data_AF-A0A8S3ES37-F1
#
_entry.id   AF-A0A8S3ES37-F1
#
_cell.length_a   1.000
_cell.length_b   1.000
_cell.length_c   1.000
_cell.angle_alpha   90.00
_cell.angle_beta   90.00
_cell.angle_gamma   90.00
#
_symmetry.space_group_name_H-M   'P 1'
#
loop_
_entity.id
_entity.type
_entity.pdbx_description
1 polymer ?
#
loop_
_entity_poly.entity_id
_entity_poly.type
_entity_poly.pdbx_seq_one_letter_code
_entity_poly.pdbx_strand_id
1 'polypeptide(L)'
;MLTILCHLAYIISLTLALYETEKLHNHQGNADPFLIEIYWTTHDYNLHTVASLQVVTNPLATREFSPVHQQVFANLKQLNAEYTRYAVWFPYPKLAVAELDPPSGIFQCGNVGENFSVNLSCEQNGGVISQVDFASYGTSAGACGQMQQGTCHAANSSEIIQRVC
;
A
#
# COMPACT_ATOMS: atom_id res chain seq x y z
N MET A 1 55.97 -10.06 -73.15
CA MET A 1 55.21 -8.79 -73.02
C MET A 1 54.09 -8.87 -72.00
N LEU A 2 53.36 -10.00 -71.89
CA LEU A 2 52.23 -10.17 -70.96
C LEU A 2 52.62 -10.25 -69.46
N THR A 3 53.81 -10.75 -69.14
CA THR A 3 54.31 -10.90 -67.76
C THR A 3 54.66 -9.56 -67.09
N ILE A 4 55.14 -8.58 -67.87
CA ILE A 4 55.52 -7.26 -67.36
C ILE A 4 54.28 -6.45 -66.96
N LEU A 5 53.19 -6.56 -67.72
CA LEU A 5 51.91 -5.90 -67.42
C LEU A 5 51.27 -6.45 -66.13
N CYS A 6 51.43 -7.75 -65.86
CA CYS A 6 50.90 -8.38 -64.64
C CYS A 6 51.66 -7.93 -63.38
N HIS A 7 52.98 -7.77 -63.45
CA HIS A 7 53.77 -7.23 -62.35
C HIS A 7 53.50 -5.75 -62.07
N LEU A 8 53.30 -4.94 -63.11
CA LEU A 8 52.92 -3.53 -62.94
C LEU A 8 51.55 -3.40 -62.26
N ALA A 9 50.56 -4.20 -62.68
CA ALA A 9 49.25 -4.19 -62.05
C ALA A 9 49.31 -4.59 -60.57
N TYR A 10 50.08 -5.62 -60.23
CA TYR A 10 50.24 -6.09 -58.85
C TYR A 10 50.93 -5.05 -57.94
N ILE A 11 51.96 -4.37 -58.45
CA ILE A 11 52.65 -3.29 -57.73
C ILE A 11 51.69 -2.13 -57.50
N ILE A 12 50.91 -1.73 -58.51
CA ILE A 12 49.93 -0.65 -58.39
C ILE A 12 48.89 -1.00 -57.31
N SER A 13 48.34 -2.22 -57.33
CA SER A 13 47.39 -2.68 -56.30
C SER A 13 47.97 -2.68 -54.88
N LEU A 14 49.22 -3.12 -54.71
CA LEU A 14 49.92 -3.07 -53.42
C LEU A 14 50.16 -1.64 -52.94
N THR A 15 50.54 -0.72 -53.84
CA THR A 15 50.75 0.69 -53.49
C THR A 15 49.45 1.41 -53.12
N LEU A 16 48.33 1.11 -53.79
CA LEU A 16 47.01 1.64 -53.44
C LEU A 16 46.53 1.11 -52.08
N ALA A 17 46.72 -0.19 -51.81
CA ALA A 17 46.37 -0.79 -50.52
C ALA A 17 47.17 -0.18 -49.36
N LEU A 18 48.47 0.05 -49.55
CA LEU A 18 49.31 0.71 -48.54
C LEU A 18 48.88 2.18 -48.30
N TYR A 19 48.53 2.91 -49.36
CA TYR A 19 48.05 4.29 -49.26
C TYR A 19 46.72 4.41 -48.48
N GLU A 20 45.80 3.46 -48.64
CA GLU A 20 44.55 3.43 -47.85
C GLU A 20 44.79 3.09 -46.37
N THR A 21 45.74 2.21 -46.05
CA THR A 21 46.08 1.89 -44.66
C THR A 21 46.73 3.06 -43.91
N GLU A 22 47.48 3.92 -44.61
CA GLU A 22 48.08 5.13 -44.06
C GLU A 22 47.01 6.19 -43.73
N LYS A 23 45.96 6.32 -44.57
CA LYS A 23 44.85 7.24 -44.30
C LYS A 23 44.00 6.87 -43.08
N LEU A 24 43.88 5.59 -42.75
CA LEU A 24 43.17 5.16 -41.54
C LEU A 24 43.96 5.37 -40.24
N HIS A 25 45.29 5.47 -40.30
CA HIS A 25 46.13 5.72 -39.12
C HIS A 25 46.47 7.19 -38.87
N ASN A 26 46.23 8.09 -39.84
CA ASN A 26 46.58 9.51 -39.74
C ASN A 26 45.39 10.44 -39.52
N HIS A 27 44.35 9.97 -38.81
CA HIS A 27 43.38 10.86 -38.18
C HIS A 27 43.92 11.32 -36.81
N GLN A 28 45.05 12.00 -36.81
CA GLN A 28 45.48 12.77 -35.65
C GLN A 28 44.68 14.08 -35.68
N GLY A 29 43.42 13.98 -35.26
CA GLY A 29 42.59 15.13 -34.99
C GLY A 29 43.30 15.99 -33.96
N ASN A 30 43.72 17.19 -34.36
CA ASN A 30 44.09 18.24 -33.43
C ASN A 30 42.83 18.61 -32.66
N ALA A 31 42.52 17.84 -31.61
CA ALA A 31 41.44 18.17 -30.70
C ALA A 31 41.93 19.35 -29.88
N ASP A 32 41.54 20.56 -30.30
CA ASP A 32 41.61 21.74 -29.43
C ASP A 32 41.06 21.32 -28.05
N PRO A 33 41.78 21.62 -26.95
CA PRO A 33 41.32 21.23 -25.63
C PRO A 33 39.95 21.88 -25.38
N PHE A 34 38.90 21.06 -25.39
CA PHE A 34 37.56 21.53 -25.09
C PHE A 34 37.48 21.87 -23.60
N LEU A 35 37.20 23.14 -23.30
CA LEU A 35 37.05 23.61 -21.94
C LEU A 35 35.65 23.22 -21.44
N ILE A 36 35.57 22.29 -20.48
CA ILE A 36 34.32 22.02 -19.76
C ILE A 36 34.23 22.99 -18.59
N GLU A 37 33.37 23.99 -18.70
CA GLU A 37 33.03 24.86 -17.58
C GLU A 37 31.89 24.22 -16.76
N ILE A 38 32.21 23.77 -15.55
CA ILE A 38 31.23 23.17 -14.64
C ILE A 38 30.70 24.25 -13.70
N TYR A 39 29.43 24.59 -13.86
CA TYR A 39 28.72 25.56 -13.02
C TYR A 39 27.93 24.83 -11.93
N TRP A 40 28.50 24.74 -10.73
CA TRP A 40 27.87 24.08 -9.58
C TRP A 40 26.69 24.84 -8.96
N THR A 41 26.45 26.08 -9.41
CA THR A 41 25.36 26.94 -8.91
C THR A 41 24.06 26.78 -9.69
N THR A 42 24.11 26.15 -10.87
CA THR A 42 22.93 25.80 -11.66
C THR A 42 22.42 24.42 -11.25
N HIS A 43 21.18 24.38 -10.76
CA HIS A 43 20.46 23.14 -10.47
C HIS A 43 19.43 22.87 -11.57
N ASP A 44 19.39 21.65 -12.10
CA ASP A 44 18.40 21.26 -13.13
C ASP A 44 16.96 21.28 -12.59
N TYR A 45 16.78 20.98 -11.31
CA TYR A 45 15.49 21.00 -10.62
C TYR A 45 15.70 21.10 -9.11
N ASN A 46 14.74 21.72 -8.42
CA ASN A 46 14.71 21.74 -6.97
C ASN A 46 14.26 20.36 -6.46
N LEU A 47 15.02 19.79 -5.52
CA LEU A 47 14.61 18.56 -4.83
C LEU A 47 13.45 18.90 -3.87
N HIS A 48 12.27 18.35 -4.15
CA HIS A 48 11.09 18.48 -3.30
C HIS A 48 10.89 17.18 -2.51
N THR A 49 11.09 17.22 -1.19
CA THR A 49 10.87 16.07 -0.31
C THR A 49 9.52 16.24 0.38
N VAL A 50 8.61 15.29 0.14
CA VAL A 50 7.26 15.34 0.69
C VAL A 50 7.06 14.21 1.70
N ALA A 51 6.55 14.55 2.88
CA ALA A 51 6.16 13.54 3.85
C ALA A 51 4.94 12.75 3.33
N SER A 52 5.11 11.45 3.11
CA SER A 52 4.01 10.54 2.81
C SER A 52 3.50 9.85 4.07
N LEU A 53 2.18 9.75 4.22
CA LEU A 53 1.57 9.02 5.33
C LEU A 53 0.65 7.91 4.81
N GLN A 54 0.83 6.70 5.35
CA GLN A 54 -0.06 5.58 5.11
C GLN A 54 -0.85 5.26 6.39
N VAL A 55 -2.18 5.37 6.31
CA VAL A 55 -3.08 4.93 7.37
C VAL A 55 -3.63 3.55 7.02
N VAL A 56 -3.37 2.58 7.89
CA VAL A 56 -3.85 1.20 7.75
C VAL A 56 -5.15 1.04 8.53
N THR A 57 -6.11 0.31 7.95
CA THR A 57 -7.38 -0.07 8.60
C THR A 57 -7.13 -0.81 9.92
N ASN A 58 -7.51 -0.18 11.04
CA ASN A 58 -7.45 -0.74 12.39
C ASN A 58 -8.80 -0.51 13.10
N PRO A 59 -9.43 -1.53 13.73
CA PRO A 59 -10.69 -1.39 14.43
C PRO A 59 -10.77 -0.21 15.42
N LEU A 60 -9.71 0.09 16.15
CA LEU A 60 -9.69 1.22 17.09
C LEU A 60 -9.66 2.57 16.38
N ALA A 61 -9.03 2.66 15.21
CA ALA A 61 -9.02 3.89 14.43
C ALA A 61 -10.31 4.05 13.62
N THR A 62 -10.90 2.96 13.10
CA THR A 62 -12.01 3.04 12.14
C THR A 62 -13.41 3.04 12.77
N ARG A 63 -13.57 2.62 14.03
CA ARG A 63 -14.88 2.55 14.69
C ARG A 63 -15.20 3.85 15.41
N GLU A 64 -16.33 4.48 15.07
CA GLU A 64 -16.72 5.78 15.66
C GLU A 64 -16.85 5.76 17.19
N PHE A 65 -17.29 4.65 17.78
CA PHE A 65 -17.41 4.50 19.23
C PHE A 65 -16.05 4.34 19.95
N SER A 66 -14.98 4.08 19.21
CA SER A 66 -13.65 3.93 19.80
C SER A 66 -13.21 5.27 20.43
N PRO A 67 -12.68 5.26 21.67
CA PRO A 67 -12.28 6.48 22.36
C PRO A 67 -11.17 7.25 21.64
N VAL A 68 -10.47 6.62 20.68
CA VAL A 68 -9.37 7.24 19.93
C VAL A 68 -9.75 7.65 18.51
N HIS A 69 -10.95 7.31 18.02
CA HIS A 69 -11.36 7.53 16.63
C HIS A 69 -11.25 9.01 16.23
N GLN A 70 -11.93 9.88 16.98
CA GLN A 70 -11.97 11.31 16.67
C GLN A 70 -10.58 11.95 16.75
N GLN A 71 -9.79 11.60 17.77
CA GLN A 71 -8.46 12.16 17.97
C GLN A 71 -7.49 11.75 16.86
N VAL A 72 -7.54 10.50 16.40
CA VAL A 72 -6.72 10.01 15.29
C VAL A 72 -7.00 10.84 14.04
N PHE A 73 -8.25 10.99 13.62
CA PHE A 73 -8.58 11.75 12.41
C PHE A 73 -8.34 13.26 12.54
N ALA A 74 -8.52 13.83 13.73
CA ALA A 74 -8.15 15.22 14.00
C ALA A 74 -6.65 15.46 13.83
N ASN A 75 -5.81 14.58 14.39
CA ASN A 75 -4.35 14.66 14.27
C ASN A 75 -3.88 14.43 12.83
N LEU A 76 -4.49 13.49 12.11
CA LEU A 76 -4.20 13.24 10.69
C LEU A 76 -4.47 14.49 9.85
N LYS A 77 -5.57 15.20 10.12
CA LYS A 77 -5.90 16.46 9.46
C LYS A 77 -4.89 17.57 9.80
N GLN A 78 -4.49 17.67 11.07
CA GLN A 78 -3.50 18.66 11.51
C GLN A 78 -2.10 18.42 10.92
N LEU A 79 -1.73 17.16 10.67
CA LEU A 79 -0.44 16.82 10.09
C LEU A 79 -0.23 17.47 8.71
N ASN A 80 -1.32 17.79 8.00
CA ASN A 80 -1.30 18.43 6.68
C ASN A 80 -0.34 17.72 5.69
N ALA A 81 -0.30 16.39 5.74
CA ALA A 81 0.55 15.60 4.86
C ALA A 81 0.06 15.70 3.42
N GLU A 82 0.96 16.15 2.55
CA GLU A 82 0.67 16.47 1.15
C GLU A 82 0.32 15.23 0.32
N TYR A 83 0.84 14.04 0.66
CA TYR A 83 0.42 12.76 0.07
C TYR A 83 -0.03 11.76 1.15
N THR A 84 -1.30 11.86 1.53
CA THR A 84 -1.95 10.87 2.41
C THR A 84 -2.61 9.79 1.57
N ARG A 85 -2.27 8.52 1.81
CA ARG A 85 -2.96 7.38 1.19
C ARG A 85 -3.62 6.51 2.25
N TYR A 86 -4.87 6.15 1.99
CA TYR A 86 -5.61 5.19 2.80
C TYR A 86 -5.38 3.78 2.25
N ALA A 87 -4.73 2.93 3.06
CA ALA A 87 -4.41 1.56 2.66
C ALA A 87 -5.53 0.62 3.09
N VAL A 88 -6.47 0.35 2.19
CA VAL A 88 -7.51 -0.67 2.34
C VAL A 88 -6.94 -2.06 2.07
N TRP A 89 -6.02 -2.52 2.92
CA TRP A 89 -5.64 -3.92 2.92
C TRP A 89 -6.77 -4.74 3.57
N PHE A 90 -6.89 -6.02 3.18
CA PHE A 90 -8.05 -6.87 3.41
C PHE A 90 -7.97 -7.83 4.63
N PRO A 91 -7.41 -7.50 5.83
CA PRO A 91 -7.45 -8.44 6.94
C PRO A 91 -8.82 -8.51 7.66
N TYR A 92 -9.79 -7.62 7.36
CA TYR A 92 -11.09 -7.59 8.07
C TYR A 92 -12.31 -7.37 7.15
N PRO A 93 -12.59 -8.26 6.17
CA PRO A 93 -13.68 -8.03 5.22
C PRO A 93 -15.09 -8.13 5.82
N LYS A 94 -15.27 -8.77 6.98
CA LYS A 94 -16.58 -8.88 7.64
C LYS A 94 -16.42 -8.70 9.15
N LEU A 95 -17.35 -7.99 9.76
CA LEU A 95 -17.35 -7.72 11.20
C LEU A 95 -18.57 -8.41 11.81
N ALA A 96 -18.36 -9.25 12.82
CA ALA A 96 -19.40 -9.93 13.56
C ALA A 96 -19.67 -9.16 14.86
N VAL A 97 -20.91 -8.72 15.05
CA VAL A 97 -21.40 -8.17 16.31
C VAL A 97 -22.32 -9.19 16.95
N ALA A 98 -22.11 -9.47 18.23
CA ALA A 98 -23.10 -10.11 19.10
C ALA A 98 -23.37 -9.19 20.30
N GLU A 99 -24.64 -8.97 20.60
CA GLU A 99 -25.19 -8.25 21.75
C GLU A 99 -26.07 -9.24 22.51
N LEU A 100 -25.72 -9.47 23.77
CA LEU A 100 -26.42 -10.38 24.67
C LEU A 100 -27.02 -9.61 25.84
N ASP A 101 -28.20 -10.06 26.28
CA ASP A 101 -28.80 -9.64 27.55
C ASP A 101 -28.29 -10.57 28.67
N PRO A 102 -27.48 -10.10 29.63
CA PRO A 102 -27.18 -10.89 30.81
C PRO A 102 -28.19 -10.64 31.92
N PRO A 103 -28.37 -11.62 32.83
CA PRO A 103 -29.30 -11.53 33.98
C PRO A 103 -29.00 -10.39 34.97
N SER A 104 -27.93 -9.61 34.78
CA SER A 104 -27.52 -8.47 35.62
C SER A 104 -27.89 -7.08 35.05
N GLY A 105 -28.51 -7.00 33.86
CA GLY A 105 -28.93 -5.73 33.25
C GLY A 105 -27.80 -4.86 32.65
N ILE A 106 -26.63 -5.45 32.37
CA ILE A 106 -25.49 -4.77 31.72
C ILE A 106 -25.21 -5.46 30.40
N PHE A 107 -25.56 -4.87 29.26
CA PHE A 107 -25.33 -5.48 27.94
C PHE A 107 -23.89 -5.97 27.75
N GLN A 108 -23.72 -7.24 27.38
CA GLN A 108 -22.42 -7.75 26.99
C GLN A 108 -22.35 -7.79 25.46
N CYS A 109 -21.53 -6.90 24.91
CA CYS A 109 -21.32 -6.81 23.47
C CYS A 109 -19.91 -7.20 23.08
N GLY A 110 -19.80 -7.83 21.92
CA GLY A 110 -18.51 -8.03 21.28
C GLY A 110 -18.60 -7.82 19.78
N ASN A 111 -17.68 -7.02 19.26
CA ASN A 111 -17.55 -6.77 17.82
C ASN A 111 -16.15 -7.17 17.38
N VAL A 112 -16.06 -8.23 16.59
CA VAL A 112 -14.80 -8.84 16.14
C VAL A 112 -14.71 -8.90 14.62
N GLY A 113 -13.48 -8.94 14.12
CA GLY A 113 -13.20 -9.21 12.71
C GLY A 113 -13.53 -10.65 12.31
N GLU A 114 -13.74 -10.88 11.02
CA GLU A 114 -13.79 -12.21 10.43
C GLU A 114 -12.54 -13.01 10.83
N ASN A 115 -12.73 -14.26 11.21
CA ASN A 115 -11.70 -15.16 11.75
C ASN A 115 -11.17 -14.81 13.15
N PHE A 116 -11.77 -13.84 13.85
CA PHE A 116 -11.52 -13.62 15.27
C PHE A 116 -12.65 -14.17 16.11
N SER A 117 -12.33 -14.64 17.30
CA SER A 117 -13.31 -15.12 18.27
C SER A 117 -13.74 -13.99 19.18
N VAL A 118 -15.05 -13.85 19.36
CA VAL A 118 -15.63 -13.01 20.40
C VAL A 118 -15.69 -13.82 21.70
N ASN A 119 -15.20 -13.25 22.80
CA ASN A 119 -15.36 -13.84 24.12
C ASN A 119 -16.54 -13.16 24.82
N LEU A 120 -17.62 -13.90 25.00
CA LEU A 120 -18.80 -13.48 25.73
C LEU A 120 -18.88 -14.35 26.98
N SER A 121 -18.70 -13.73 28.14
CA SER A 121 -18.69 -14.43 29.41
C SER A 121 -19.38 -13.61 30.50
N CYS A 122 -20.34 -14.25 31.18
CA CYS A 122 -21.03 -13.69 32.34
C CYS A 122 -20.16 -13.70 33.62
N GLU A 123 -18.91 -14.14 33.54
CA GLU A 123 -17.98 -14.41 34.66
C GLU A 123 -17.82 -13.28 35.67
N GLN A 124 -17.99 -12.01 35.29
CA GLN A 124 -17.84 -10.91 36.25
C GLN A 124 -18.98 -10.83 37.28
N ASN A 125 -20.17 -11.36 36.97
CA ASN A 125 -21.35 -11.24 37.84
C ASN A 125 -22.04 -12.57 38.14
N GLY A 126 -21.61 -13.67 37.52
CA GLY A 126 -22.31 -14.96 37.58
C GLY A 126 -23.60 -14.94 36.74
N GLY A 127 -23.81 -16.00 35.95
CA GLY A 127 -25.00 -16.09 35.10
C GLY A 127 -24.82 -17.03 33.91
N VAL A 128 -25.92 -17.29 33.21
CA VAL A 128 -25.96 -17.98 31.93
C VAL A 128 -26.55 -17.01 30.92
N ILE A 129 -26.02 -17.01 29.70
CA ILE A 129 -26.57 -16.22 28.59
C ILE A 129 -27.97 -16.76 28.30
N SER A 130 -29.00 -15.96 28.57
CA SER A 130 -30.40 -16.37 28.39
C SER A 130 -30.99 -15.90 27.06
N GLN A 131 -30.44 -14.82 26.50
CA GLN A 131 -30.99 -14.20 25.31
C GLN A 131 -29.89 -13.51 24.48
N VAL A 132 -30.10 -13.53 23.15
CA VAL A 132 -29.34 -12.77 22.17
C VAL A 132 -30.24 -11.63 21.70
N ASP A 133 -29.90 -10.39 22.05
CA ASP A 133 -30.71 -9.23 21.66
C ASP A 133 -30.46 -8.83 20.22
N PHE A 134 -29.20 -8.91 19.80
CA PHE A 134 -28.80 -8.59 18.44
C PHE A 134 -27.58 -9.41 18.03
N ALA A 135 -27.61 -9.96 16.82
CA ALA A 135 -26.40 -10.49 16.19
C ALA A 135 -26.40 -10.17 14.70
N SER A 136 -25.26 -9.72 14.19
CA SER A 136 -25.10 -9.42 12.78
C SER A 136 -23.70 -9.74 12.32
N TYR A 137 -23.62 -10.55 11.27
CA TYR A 137 -22.41 -10.77 10.51
C TYR A 137 -22.44 -9.92 9.25
N GLY A 138 -21.64 -8.85 9.20
CA GLY A 138 -21.61 -7.91 8.08
C GLY A 138 -21.13 -6.51 8.47
N THR A 139 -21.93 -5.48 8.18
CA THR A 139 -21.59 -4.06 8.37
C THR A 139 -22.45 -3.36 9.44
N SER A 140 -22.68 -4.00 10.57
CA SER A 140 -23.43 -3.41 11.70
C SER A 140 -22.65 -2.32 12.43
N ALA A 141 -23.36 -1.31 12.94
CA ALA A 141 -22.79 -0.14 13.61
C ALA A 141 -23.68 0.32 14.79
N GLY A 142 -23.13 1.15 15.67
CA GLY A 142 -23.81 1.63 16.89
C GLY A 142 -23.02 1.39 18.17
N ALA A 143 -23.58 1.82 19.30
CA ALA A 143 -23.05 1.56 20.63
C ALA A 143 -23.60 0.23 21.19
N CYS A 144 -22.90 -0.35 22.17
CA CYS A 144 -23.38 -1.55 22.87
C CYS A 144 -24.73 -1.29 23.55
N GLY A 145 -25.69 -2.20 23.39
CA GLY A 145 -27.08 -2.01 23.84
C GLY A 145 -27.97 -1.30 22.81
N GLN A 146 -27.40 -0.82 21.70
CA GLN A 146 -28.06 -0.02 20.66
C GLN A 146 -27.49 -0.35 19.27
N MET A 147 -27.03 -1.59 19.06
CA MET A 147 -26.45 -1.99 17.78
C MET A 147 -27.53 -2.03 16.69
N GLN A 148 -27.17 -1.56 15.49
CA GLN A 148 -28.06 -1.53 14.34
C GLN A 148 -27.51 -2.39 13.21
N GLN A 149 -28.42 -3.06 12.51
CA GLN A 149 -28.11 -3.84 11.32
C GLN A 149 -27.64 -2.92 10.19
N GLY A 150 -26.56 -3.31 9.52
CA GLY A 150 -26.06 -2.62 8.32
C GLY A 150 -26.73 -3.09 7.03
N THR A 151 -26.30 -2.50 5.91
CA THR A 151 -26.72 -2.90 4.56
C THR A 151 -26.21 -4.28 4.15
N CYS A 152 -25.07 -4.72 4.70
CA CYS A 152 -24.56 -6.08 4.56
C CYS A 152 -24.83 -6.83 5.87
N HIS A 153 -25.63 -7.88 5.80
CA HIS A 153 -26.00 -8.69 6.95
C HIS A 153 -26.37 -10.11 6.50
N ALA A 154 -25.89 -11.12 7.22
CA ALA A 154 -26.33 -12.50 7.05
C ALA A 154 -27.58 -12.77 7.90
N ALA A 155 -28.73 -13.05 7.25
CA ALA A 155 -30.04 -13.19 7.91
C ALA A 155 -30.10 -14.28 9.00
N ASN A 156 -29.21 -15.26 8.97
CA ASN A 156 -29.12 -16.34 9.96
C ASN A 156 -28.18 -16.02 11.14
N SER A 157 -27.64 -14.80 11.24
CA SER A 157 -26.67 -14.43 12.28
C SER A 157 -27.23 -14.69 13.70
N SER A 158 -28.43 -14.18 13.99
CA SER A 158 -29.07 -14.36 15.31
C SER A 158 -29.37 -15.81 15.62
N GLU A 159 -29.90 -16.57 14.65
CA GLU A 159 -30.21 -17.99 14.84
C GLU A 159 -28.96 -18.85 15.10
N ILE A 160 -27.82 -18.48 14.53
CA ILE A 160 -26.54 -19.17 14.79
C ILE A 160 -26.06 -18.86 16.20
N ILE A 161 -26.00 -17.59 16.60
CA ILE A 161 -25.50 -17.21 17.93
C ILE A 161 -26.41 -17.79 19.03
N GLN A 162 -27.72 -17.78 18.83
CA GLN A 162 -28.69 -18.31 19.78
C GLN A 162 -28.65 -19.84 19.93
N ARG A 163 -27.96 -20.56 19.04
CA ARG A 163 -27.69 -22.00 19.18
C ARG A 163 -26.37 -22.30 19.88
N VAL A 164 -25.44 -21.34 19.92
CA VAL A 164 -24.09 -21.51 20.47
C VAL A 164 -24.00 -20.97 21.89
N CYS A 165 -24.80 -19.94 22.21
CA CYS A 165 -25.01 -19.43 23.55
C CYS A 165 -26.14 -20.17 24.25
#